data_AF-A0A847HYQ6-F1
#
_entry.id   AF-A0A847HYQ6-F1
#
_cell.length_a   1.000
_cell.length_b   1.000
_cell.length_c   1.000
_cell.angle_alpha   90.00
_cell.angle_beta   90.00
_cell.angle_gamma   90.00
#
_symmetry.space_group_name_H-M   'P 1'
#
loop_
_entity.id
_entity.type
_entity.pdbx_description
1 polymer ?
#
loop_
_entity_poly.entity_id
_entity_poly.type
_entity_poly.pdbx_seq_one_letter_code
_entity_poly.pdbx_strand_id
1 'polypeptide(L)'
;CGTFKYYIPGRPDLERYFRSIQAHNCVEIDGGMPVELASRFQFFPWPRCRARQYTPRSRSSGSYSCIFENHDYDRAPWHVLHRRALLRLPGDAWVVVDDLLGTGRHRAVWYWHVLDADLTLEPGQAALVLKTPADDYALAASATVAPRRFEIVRGRDEPGRVQGFAAPYYGERRPIPVLEVEYEAHLPLRVVTALGPIRAMATRLADVDGQERWVVSAGDASFELTLPPPTREIAQLLLECPVALAPSESRKDENR
;
A
#
# COMPACT_ATOMS: atom_id res chain seq x y z
N CYS A 1 3.06 14.39 1.42
CA CYS A 1 3.83 15.26 0.51
C CYS A 1 3.54 16.76 0.69
N GLY A 2 2.31 17.25 0.85
CA GLY A 2 2.02 18.69 1.06
C GLY A 2 1.95 19.50 -0.25
N THR A 3 1.94 20.84 -0.16
CA THR A 3 1.83 21.76 -1.31
C THR A 3 3.07 22.65 -1.39
N PHE A 4 3.86 22.50 -2.45
CA PHE A 4 5.12 23.26 -2.59
C PHE A 4 4.93 24.69 -3.08
N LYS A 5 4.63 24.87 -4.37
CA LYS A 5 4.38 26.19 -5.00
C LYS A 5 3.32 26.04 -6.07
N TYR A 6 2.53 27.09 -6.30
CA TYR A 6 1.49 27.09 -7.34
C TYR A 6 2.02 27.41 -8.75
N TYR A 7 3.26 27.88 -8.85
CA TYR A 7 3.90 28.22 -10.11
C TYR A 7 5.41 28.10 -9.97
N ILE A 8 6.03 27.32 -10.85
CA ILE A 8 7.47 27.08 -10.83
C ILE A 8 8.04 27.22 -12.25
N PRO A 9 8.50 28.43 -12.64
CA PRO A 9 9.09 28.67 -13.95
C PRO A 9 10.22 27.67 -14.26
N GLY A 10 10.19 27.08 -15.45
CA GLY A 10 11.22 26.16 -15.91
C GLY A 10 11.23 24.77 -15.26
N ARG A 11 10.29 24.47 -14.33
CA ARG A 11 10.19 23.18 -13.64
C ARG A 11 8.73 22.65 -13.55
N PRO A 12 8.05 22.43 -14.69
CA PRO A 12 6.69 21.90 -14.71
C PRO A 12 6.58 20.48 -14.13
N ASP A 13 7.66 19.71 -14.16
CA ASP A 13 7.80 18.40 -13.53
C ASP A 13 7.67 18.48 -12.00
N LEU A 14 8.32 19.46 -11.38
CA LEU A 14 8.26 19.69 -9.94
C LEU A 14 6.89 20.22 -9.51
N GLU A 15 6.27 21.08 -10.33
CA GLU A 15 4.89 21.55 -10.11
C GLU A 15 3.90 20.38 -10.18
N ARG A 16 4.11 19.45 -11.11
CA ARG A 16 3.27 18.26 -11.30
C ARG A 16 3.43 17.25 -10.17
N TYR A 17 4.65 17.02 -9.68
CA TYR A 17 4.94 15.99 -8.67
C TYR A 17 4.01 16.10 -7.45
N PHE A 18 3.94 17.27 -6.80
CA PHE A 18 3.12 17.48 -5.59
C PHE A 18 1.62 17.35 -5.80
N ARG A 19 1.17 17.29 -7.07
CA ARG A 19 -0.24 17.12 -7.47
C ARG A 19 -0.51 15.72 -8.05
N SER A 20 0.53 14.90 -8.17
CA SER A 20 0.47 13.59 -8.81
C SER A 20 0.23 12.48 -7.79
N ILE A 21 -0.24 11.33 -8.26
CA ILE A 21 -0.36 10.11 -7.45
C ILE A 21 0.95 9.71 -6.77
N GLN A 22 2.08 9.98 -7.42
CA GLN A 22 3.43 9.63 -6.94
C GLN A 22 3.80 10.31 -5.62
N ALA A 23 3.10 11.39 -5.26
CA ALA A 23 3.30 12.11 -4.01
C ALA A 23 2.37 11.62 -2.86
N HIS A 24 1.57 10.58 -3.09
CA HIS A 24 0.60 10.07 -2.12
C HIS A 24 0.80 8.58 -1.86
N ASN A 25 0.24 8.07 -0.75
CA ASN A 25 0.27 6.64 -0.42
C ASN A 25 -0.79 5.88 -1.22
N CYS A 26 -0.61 5.81 -2.54
CA CYS A 26 -1.59 5.30 -3.49
C CYS A 26 -0.91 4.48 -4.60
N VAL A 27 -1.69 4.01 -5.57
CA VAL A 27 -1.25 3.22 -6.71
C VAL A 27 -1.34 4.01 -8.02
N GLU A 28 -0.26 3.99 -8.80
CA GLU A 28 -0.22 4.47 -10.18
C GLU A 28 -0.35 3.28 -11.15
N ILE A 29 -1.18 3.41 -12.18
CA ILE A 29 -1.38 2.36 -13.19
C ILE A 29 -0.91 2.87 -14.56
N ASP A 30 -0.04 2.10 -15.20
CA ASP A 30 0.54 2.33 -16.52
C ASP A 30 1.23 3.70 -16.69
N GLY A 31 1.79 4.26 -15.61
CA GLY A 31 2.45 5.56 -15.66
C GLY A 31 1.50 6.76 -15.81
N GLY A 32 0.19 6.51 -15.74
CA GLY A 32 -0.84 7.49 -16.04
C GLY A 32 -1.50 8.05 -14.79
N MET A 33 -1.99 9.28 -14.88
CA MET A 33 -2.83 9.88 -13.84
C MET A 33 -4.30 9.77 -14.30
N PRO A 34 -5.22 9.28 -13.47
CA PRO A 34 -6.63 9.12 -13.84
C PRO A 34 -7.40 10.44 -13.68
N VAL A 35 -6.69 11.54 -13.41
CA VAL A 35 -7.22 12.90 -13.40
C VAL A 35 -6.20 13.82 -14.05
N GLU A 36 -6.70 14.85 -14.70
CA GLU A 36 -5.92 15.89 -15.38
C GLU A 36 -6.12 17.23 -14.68
N LEU A 37 -5.04 17.99 -14.55
CA LEU A 37 -5.10 19.35 -14.04
C LEU A 37 -5.65 20.28 -15.12
N ALA A 38 -6.97 20.49 -15.14
CA ALA A 38 -7.62 21.36 -16.12
C ALA A 38 -7.41 22.85 -15.83
N SER A 39 -7.20 23.22 -14.57
CA SER A 39 -6.80 24.56 -14.14
C SER A 39 -6.01 24.48 -12.85
N ARG A 40 -5.45 25.60 -12.37
CA ARG A 40 -4.57 25.66 -11.19
C ARG A 40 -5.16 25.00 -9.93
N PHE A 41 -6.48 24.89 -9.83
CA PHE A 41 -7.19 24.32 -8.68
C PHE A 41 -8.27 23.29 -9.07
N GLN A 42 -8.34 22.85 -10.32
CA GLN A 42 -9.38 21.95 -10.79
C GLN A 42 -8.79 20.74 -11.48
N PHE A 43 -9.30 19.57 -11.08
CA PHE A 43 -8.95 18.28 -11.65
C PHE A 43 -10.18 17.68 -12.31
N PHE A 44 -10.00 17.15 -13.52
CA PHE A 44 -11.05 16.47 -14.25
C PHE A 44 -10.59 15.12 -14.82
N PRO A 45 -11.53 14.17 -15.00
CA PRO A 45 -12.88 14.20 -14.43
C PRO A 45 -12.83 14.15 -12.90
N TRP A 46 -13.95 14.51 -12.25
CA TRP A 46 -14.02 14.50 -10.79
C TRP A 46 -13.72 13.09 -10.24
N PRO A 47 -12.86 12.97 -9.22
CA PRO A 47 -12.61 11.69 -8.58
C PRO A 47 -13.89 11.05 -8.07
N ARG A 48 -14.02 9.74 -8.26
CA ARG A 48 -15.16 8.94 -7.82
C ARG A 48 -14.67 7.86 -6.86
N CYS A 49 -15.02 8.02 -5.59
CA CYS A 49 -14.76 7.01 -4.57
C CYS A 49 -16.04 6.60 -3.85
N ARG A 50 -16.05 5.37 -3.33
CA ARG A 50 -17.16 4.81 -2.56
C ARG A 50 -16.64 4.04 -1.37
N ALA A 51 -17.09 4.40 -0.17
CA ALA A 51 -16.95 3.55 1.00
C ALA A 51 -17.94 2.38 0.87
N ARG A 52 -17.42 1.14 0.88
CA ARG A 52 -18.23 -0.07 0.74
C ARG A 52 -18.66 -0.64 2.07
N GLN A 53 -17.72 -0.66 3.01
CA GLN A 53 -17.94 -1.24 4.34
C GLN A 53 -17.08 -0.48 5.35
N TYR A 54 -17.64 -0.32 6.54
CA TYR A 54 -16.91 0.13 7.71
C TYR A 54 -17.34 -0.73 8.89
N THR A 55 -16.38 -1.42 9.50
CA THR A 55 -16.57 -2.18 10.73
C THR A 55 -15.89 -1.40 11.84
N PRO A 56 -16.64 -0.82 12.79
CA PRO A 56 -16.06 -0.01 13.85
C PRO A 56 -15.21 -0.85 14.80
N ARG A 57 -14.39 -0.16 15.60
CA ARG A 57 -13.48 -0.79 16.55
C ARG A 57 -14.21 -1.72 17.52
N SER A 58 -13.86 -3.00 17.46
CA SER A 58 -14.34 -3.97 18.43
C SER A 58 -13.75 -3.67 19.81
N ARG A 59 -14.59 -3.70 20.85
CA ARG A 59 -14.15 -3.51 22.24
C ARG A 59 -13.33 -4.69 22.76
N SER A 60 -13.55 -5.89 22.23
CA SER A 60 -12.88 -7.11 22.69
C SER A 60 -11.54 -7.34 22.00
N SER A 61 -11.46 -7.14 20.69
CA SER A 61 -10.23 -7.36 19.91
C SER A 61 -9.46 -6.08 19.60
N GLY A 62 -10.06 -4.90 19.75
CA GLY A 62 -9.44 -3.62 19.40
C GLY A 62 -9.25 -3.41 17.88
N SER A 63 -9.67 -4.37 17.05
CA SER A 63 -9.57 -4.35 15.59
C SER A 63 -10.70 -3.55 14.94
N TYR A 64 -10.46 -3.00 13.76
CA TYR A 64 -11.46 -2.39 12.90
C TYR A 64 -11.06 -2.52 11.43
N SER A 65 -12.01 -2.34 10.53
CA SER A 65 -11.73 -2.37 9.10
C SER A 65 -12.58 -1.39 8.30
N CYS A 66 -12.05 -0.98 7.16
CA CYS A 66 -12.78 -0.20 6.16
C CYS A 66 -12.38 -0.63 4.76
N ILE A 67 -13.34 -0.55 3.83
CA ILE A 67 -13.17 -0.91 2.43
C ILE A 67 -13.62 0.26 1.57
N PHE A 68 -12.76 0.68 0.65
CA PHE A 68 -13.02 1.76 -0.29
C PHE A 68 -12.77 1.30 -1.72
N GLU A 69 -13.60 1.80 -2.63
CA GLU A 69 -13.45 1.64 -4.07
C GLU A 69 -13.11 3.01 -4.68
N ASN A 70 -12.07 3.07 -5.49
CA ASN A 70 -11.71 4.20 -6.34
C ASN A 70 -12.00 3.81 -7.81
N HIS A 71 -12.84 4.62 -8.47
CA HIS A 71 -13.30 4.41 -9.84
C HIS A 71 -12.65 5.36 -10.85
N ASP A 72 -11.53 5.99 -10.49
CA ASP A 72 -10.85 6.98 -11.32
C ASP A 72 -10.19 6.29 -12.53
N TYR A 73 -9.55 5.14 -12.31
CA TYR A 73 -9.00 4.26 -13.35
C TYR A 73 -10.06 3.35 -14.00
N ASP A 74 -11.31 3.34 -13.52
CA ASP A 74 -12.38 2.46 -14.01
C ASP A 74 -13.04 3.04 -15.28
N ARG A 75 -12.20 3.27 -16.30
CA ARG A 75 -12.52 3.82 -17.62
C ARG A 75 -11.33 3.65 -18.57
N ALA A 76 -11.52 3.91 -19.85
CA ALA A 76 -10.44 3.87 -20.82
C ALA A 76 -9.29 4.84 -20.44
N PRO A 77 -8.02 4.47 -20.71
CA PRO A 77 -7.58 3.20 -21.30
C PRO A 77 -7.44 2.05 -20.30
N TRP A 78 -7.53 2.30 -18.99
CA TRP A 78 -7.16 1.32 -17.96
C TRP A 78 -8.25 0.26 -17.70
N HIS A 79 -9.51 0.69 -17.54
CA HIS A 79 -10.63 -0.18 -17.14
C HIS A 79 -10.36 -0.96 -15.84
N VAL A 80 -9.66 -0.32 -14.89
CA VAL A 80 -9.27 -0.92 -13.60
C VAL A 80 -10.03 -0.26 -12.46
N LEU A 81 -10.80 -1.06 -11.73
CA LEU A 81 -11.33 -0.68 -10.43
C LEU A 81 -10.26 -0.93 -9.37
N HIS A 82 -9.86 0.10 -8.63
CA HIS A 82 -8.98 -0.05 -7.46
C HIS A 82 -9.83 -0.17 -6.20
N ARG A 83 -9.66 -1.25 -5.45
CA ARG A 83 -10.27 -1.44 -4.14
C ARG A 83 -9.17 -1.53 -3.09
N ARG A 84 -9.29 -0.72 -2.03
CA ARG A 84 -8.40 -0.78 -0.87
C ARG A 84 -9.20 -1.13 0.37
N ALA A 85 -8.75 -2.14 1.11
CA ALA A 85 -9.16 -2.35 2.48
C ALA A 85 -8.03 -2.03 3.45
N LEU A 86 -8.40 -1.43 4.57
CA LEU A 86 -7.53 -1.21 5.71
C LEU A 86 -8.04 -2.04 6.87
N LEU A 87 -7.15 -2.81 7.47
CA LEU A 87 -7.44 -3.64 8.62
C LEU A 87 -6.49 -3.24 9.73
N ARG A 88 -7.03 -2.82 10.86
CA ARG A 88 -6.27 -2.63 12.09
C ARG A 88 -6.28 -3.92 12.88
N LEU A 89 -5.09 -4.47 13.14
CA LEU A 89 -4.88 -5.64 13.98
C LEU A 89 -4.43 -5.20 15.40
N PRO A 90 -4.54 -6.09 16.41
CA PRO A 90 -3.86 -5.90 17.69
C PRO A 90 -2.34 -5.66 17.54
N GLY A 91 -1.70 -5.06 18.56
CA GLY A 91 -0.23 -4.97 18.61
C GLY A 91 0.38 -3.98 17.62
N ASP A 92 -0.30 -2.88 17.34
CA ASP A 92 0.11 -1.86 16.39
C ASP A 92 0.32 -2.31 14.92
N ALA A 93 -0.26 -3.45 14.55
CA ALA A 93 -0.17 -3.97 13.20
C ALA A 93 -1.34 -3.50 12.31
N TRP A 94 -1.06 -3.41 11.02
CA TRP A 94 -2.01 -3.05 9.97
C TRP A 94 -1.85 -3.96 8.77
N VAL A 95 -2.95 -4.16 8.07
CA VAL A 95 -2.95 -4.82 6.77
C VAL A 95 -3.69 -3.93 5.79
N VAL A 96 -3.03 -3.66 4.67
CA VAL A 96 -3.62 -2.98 3.53
C VAL A 96 -3.77 -3.99 2.40
N VAL A 97 -4.99 -4.26 2.00
CA VAL A 97 -5.28 -5.14 0.86
C VAL A 97 -5.70 -4.26 -0.30
N ASP A 98 -4.90 -4.25 -1.36
CA ASP A 98 -5.20 -3.56 -2.61
C ASP A 98 -5.54 -4.58 -3.70
N ASP A 99 -6.76 -4.49 -4.23
CA ASP A 99 -7.19 -5.24 -5.41
C ASP A 99 -7.25 -4.29 -6.61
N LEU A 100 -6.53 -4.64 -7.67
CA LEU A 100 -6.68 -4.06 -9.00
C LEU A 100 -7.57 -5.00 -9.83
N LEU A 101 -8.79 -4.55 -10.09
CA LEU A 101 -9.87 -5.36 -10.66
C LEU A 101 -10.16 -4.91 -12.09
N GLY A 102 -9.72 -5.72 -13.05
CA GLY A 102 -9.84 -5.45 -14.46
C GLY A 102 -9.41 -6.66 -15.27
N THR A 103 -8.98 -6.42 -16.51
CA THR A 103 -8.51 -7.45 -17.42
C THR A 103 -7.27 -6.97 -18.14
N GLY A 104 -6.46 -7.90 -18.63
CA GLY A 104 -5.24 -7.55 -19.37
C GLY A 104 -4.05 -7.34 -18.45
N ARG A 105 -2.90 -7.03 -19.06
CA ARG A 105 -1.61 -6.87 -18.40
C ARG A 105 -1.35 -5.40 -18.13
N HIS A 106 -1.09 -5.06 -16.87
CA HIS A 106 -0.84 -3.69 -16.42
C HIS A 106 0.45 -3.61 -15.63
N ARG A 107 1.07 -2.42 -15.65
CA ARG A 107 2.13 -2.03 -14.72
C ARG A 107 1.50 -1.20 -13.61
N ALA A 108 1.72 -1.58 -12.35
CA ALA A 108 1.20 -0.86 -11.20
C ALA A 108 2.31 -0.56 -10.19
N VAL A 109 2.37 0.68 -9.71
CA VAL A 109 3.38 1.14 -8.74
C VAL A 109 2.67 1.66 -7.49
N TRP A 110 2.95 1.06 -6.35
CA TRP A 110 2.54 1.58 -5.05
C TRP A 110 3.62 2.49 -4.52
N TYR A 111 3.20 3.66 -4.03
CA TYR A 111 4.07 4.60 -3.33
C TYR A 111 3.76 4.56 -1.85
N TRP A 112 4.80 4.47 -1.02
CA TRP A 112 4.69 4.58 0.44
C TRP A 112 5.67 5.64 0.91
N HIS A 113 5.16 6.82 1.24
CA HIS A 113 5.90 7.88 1.89
C HIS A 113 6.05 7.50 3.35
N VAL A 114 7.28 7.20 3.75
CA VAL A 114 7.59 6.68 5.08
C VAL A 114 8.26 7.73 5.95
N LEU A 115 8.37 7.45 7.25
CA LEU A 115 9.08 8.31 8.18
C LEU A 115 10.52 8.51 7.69
N ASP A 116 11.00 9.75 7.77
CA ASP A 116 12.39 10.07 7.48
C ASP A 116 13.27 9.63 8.66
N ALA A 117 13.65 8.36 8.64
CA ALA A 117 14.48 7.70 9.63
C ALA A 117 15.44 6.70 8.96
N ASP A 118 16.32 6.07 9.74
CA ASP A 118 17.19 5.01 9.24
C ASP A 118 16.33 3.84 8.74
N LEU A 119 16.67 3.35 7.57
CA LEU A 119 15.87 2.39 6.83
C LEU A 119 16.72 1.30 6.20
N THR A 120 16.20 0.08 6.21
CA THR A 120 16.87 -1.10 5.65
C THR A 120 15.88 -1.90 4.82
N LEU A 121 16.30 -2.28 3.60
CA LEU A 121 15.58 -3.23 2.78
C LEU A 121 16.03 -4.65 3.16
N GLU A 122 15.07 -5.55 3.39
CA GLU A 122 15.35 -6.94 3.73
C GLU A 122 15.77 -7.73 2.47
N PRO A 123 16.99 -8.30 2.42
CA PRO A 123 17.47 -9.02 1.25
C PRO A 123 16.57 -10.19 0.85
N GLY A 124 16.22 -10.25 -0.44
CA GLY A 124 15.37 -11.33 -0.97
C GLY A 124 13.90 -11.24 -0.55
N GLN A 125 13.51 -10.18 0.14
CA GLN A 125 12.14 -9.93 0.56
C GLN A 125 11.67 -8.57 0.04
N ALA A 126 10.38 -8.47 -0.26
CA ALA A 126 9.73 -7.20 -0.55
C ALA A 126 9.35 -6.50 0.76
N ALA A 127 10.35 -6.29 1.63
CA ALA A 127 10.17 -5.75 2.97
C ALA A 127 11.18 -4.65 3.31
N LEU A 128 10.72 -3.69 4.11
CA LEU A 128 11.44 -2.53 4.61
C LEU A 128 11.29 -2.50 6.13
N VAL A 129 12.40 -2.25 6.83
CA VAL A 129 12.41 -1.96 8.28
C VAL A 129 12.85 -0.51 8.48
N LEU A 130 12.10 0.22 9.28
CA LEU A 130 12.36 1.58 9.72
C LEU A 130 12.81 1.55 11.19
N LYS A 131 13.92 2.20 11.50
CA LYS A 131 14.36 2.44 12.88
C LYS A 131 13.63 3.66 13.43
N THR A 132 12.79 3.51 14.44
CA THR A 132 12.15 4.65 15.11
C THR A 132 12.70 4.85 16.51
N PRO A 133 12.52 6.04 17.14
CA PRO A 133 12.95 6.26 18.51
C PRO A 133 12.26 5.36 19.54
N ALA A 134 11.08 4.82 19.23
CA ALA A 134 10.34 3.93 20.11
C ALA A 134 10.77 2.47 19.92
N ASP A 135 10.67 1.98 18.68
CA ASP A 135 11.10 0.65 18.26
C ASP A 135 11.15 0.56 16.73
N ASP A 136 11.70 -0.53 16.21
CA ASP A 136 11.63 -0.83 14.78
C ASP A 136 10.17 -0.96 14.29
N TYR A 137 9.92 -0.52 13.06
CA TYR A 137 8.63 -0.69 12.40
C TYR A 137 8.85 -1.18 10.98
N ALA A 138 8.06 -2.15 10.53
CA ALA A 138 8.26 -2.81 9.25
C ALA A 138 7.07 -2.64 8.32
N LEU A 139 7.36 -2.69 7.02
CA LEU A 139 6.39 -2.74 5.93
C LEU A 139 6.83 -3.83 4.97
N ALA A 140 5.95 -4.79 4.68
CA ALA A 140 6.18 -5.83 3.68
C ALA A 140 5.02 -5.91 2.70
N ALA A 141 5.33 -5.92 1.40
CA ALA A 141 4.34 -6.06 0.34
C ALA A 141 4.41 -7.47 -0.25
N SER A 142 3.25 -8.09 -0.49
CA SER A 142 3.19 -9.46 -0.99
C SER A 142 2.06 -9.64 -1.98
N ALA A 143 2.32 -10.39 -3.04
CA ALA A 143 1.38 -10.70 -4.11
C ALA A 143 1.68 -12.10 -4.66
N THR A 144 0.83 -12.59 -5.56
CA THR A 144 1.03 -13.87 -6.25
C THR A 144 2.17 -13.84 -7.28
N VAL A 145 2.65 -12.64 -7.62
CA VAL A 145 3.81 -12.40 -8.47
C VAL A 145 4.87 -11.63 -7.69
N ALA A 146 6.14 -11.85 -7.98
CA ALA A 146 7.22 -11.08 -7.38
C ALA A 146 7.21 -9.63 -7.92
N PRO A 147 7.57 -8.62 -7.10
CA PRO A 147 7.70 -7.26 -7.59
C PRO A 147 8.85 -7.16 -8.59
N ARG A 148 8.64 -6.34 -9.63
CA ARG A 148 9.67 -5.95 -10.61
C ARG A 148 10.66 -4.96 -10.01
N ARG A 149 10.17 -4.10 -9.12
CA ARG A 149 10.97 -3.09 -8.40
C ARG A 149 10.49 -2.99 -6.97
N PHE A 150 11.42 -2.94 -6.04
CA PHE A 150 11.21 -2.65 -4.63
C PHE A 150 12.37 -1.74 -4.19
N GLU A 151 12.19 -0.42 -4.29
CA GLU A 151 13.27 0.53 -4.08
C GLU A 151 12.85 1.72 -3.24
N ILE A 152 13.83 2.39 -2.62
CA ILE A 152 13.60 3.62 -1.88
C ILE A 152 14.12 4.78 -2.71
N VAL A 153 13.24 5.73 -3.00
CA VAL A 153 13.60 6.97 -3.68
C VAL A 153 13.57 8.10 -2.66
N ARG A 154 14.66 8.87 -2.59
CA ARG A 154 14.80 10.01 -1.69
C ARG A 154 15.33 11.21 -2.46
N GLY A 155 14.54 12.28 -2.53
CA GLY A 155 14.97 13.57 -3.07
C GLY A 155 15.49 13.55 -4.51
N ARG A 156 14.93 12.70 -5.39
CA ARG A 156 15.33 12.62 -6.80
C ARG A 156 14.85 13.88 -7.52
N ASP A 157 15.77 14.79 -7.85
CA ASP A 157 15.47 16.07 -8.51
C ASP A 157 15.96 16.10 -9.97
N GLU A 158 15.54 15.12 -10.75
CA GLU A 158 15.87 15.00 -12.16
C GLU A 158 14.69 15.46 -13.03
N PRO A 159 14.90 16.21 -14.12
CA PRO A 159 13.84 16.61 -15.03
C PRO A 159 12.97 15.43 -15.48
N GLY A 160 11.67 15.49 -15.18
CA GLY A 160 10.70 14.45 -15.54
C GLY A 160 10.74 13.19 -14.66
N ARG A 161 11.60 13.15 -13.63
CA ARG A 161 11.73 12.02 -12.68
C ARG A 161 11.73 12.48 -11.22
N VAL A 162 11.06 13.60 -10.94
CA VAL A 162 10.95 14.16 -9.59
C VAL A 162 10.26 13.17 -8.67
N GLN A 163 10.89 12.82 -7.54
CA GLN A 163 10.33 11.90 -6.54
C GLN A 163 10.98 12.08 -5.17
N GLY A 164 10.28 11.72 -4.11
CA GLY A 164 10.83 11.64 -2.75
C GLY A 164 10.94 13.01 -2.10
N PHE A 165 9.90 13.83 -2.21
CA PHE A 165 9.85 15.15 -1.59
C PHE A 165 8.57 15.41 -0.79
N ALA A 166 8.74 16.15 0.31
CA ALA A 166 7.66 16.77 1.06
C ALA A 166 7.81 18.29 1.06
N ALA A 167 6.69 19.00 1.18
CA ALA A 167 6.56 20.43 1.33
C ALA A 167 5.71 20.71 2.57
N PRO A 168 6.31 20.66 3.77
CA PRO A 168 5.59 20.91 5.02
C PRO A 168 5.11 22.36 5.13
N TYR A 169 5.83 23.28 4.50
CA TYR A 169 5.48 24.70 4.40
C TYR A 169 5.58 25.18 2.94
N TYR A 170 4.81 26.22 2.61
CA TYR A 170 4.80 26.77 1.26
C TYR A 170 6.19 27.26 0.84
N GLY A 171 6.63 26.86 -0.35
CA GLY A 171 7.94 27.18 -0.87
C GLY A 171 9.10 26.41 -0.24
N GLU A 172 8.83 25.53 0.73
CA GLU A 172 9.81 24.62 1.30
C GLU A 172 9.70 23.24 0.65
N ARG A 173 10.85 22.63 0.35
CA ARG A 173 10.93 21.28 -0.19
C ARG A 173 12.00 20.50 0.57
N ARG A 174 11.60 19.40 1.20
CA ARG A 174 12.44 18.49 1.97
C ARG A 174 12.51 17.13 1.29
N PRO A 175 13.70 16.54 1.09
CA PRO A 175 13.78 15.16 0.63
C PRO A 175 13.24 14.22 1.71
N ILE A 176 12.39 13.27 1.32
CA ILE A 176 11.85 12.23 2.20
C ILE A 176 11.95 10.86 1.52
N PRO A 177 12.07 9.77 2.27
CA PRO A 177 12.04 8.43 1.70
C PRO A 177 10.65 8.05 1.19
N VAL A 178 10.61 7.51 -0.02
CA VAL A 178 9.42 6.90 -0.62
C VAL A 178 9.77 5.50 -1.08
N LEU A 179 9.12 4.49 -0.51
CA LEU A 179 9.21 3.13 -1.00
C LEU A 179 8.31 3.00 -2.24
N GLU A 180 8.89 2.57 -3.35
CA GLU A 180 8.19 2.22 -4.58
C GLU A 180 8.15 0.71 -4.74
N VAL A 181 6.93 0.17 -4.87
CA VAL A 181 6.70 -1.26 -5.14
C VAL A 181 6.01 -1.41 -6.49
N GLU A 182 6.74 -1.89 -7.49
CA GLU A 182 6.24 -2.08 -8.85
C GLU A 182 5.91 -3.55 -9.12
N TYR A 183 4.72 -3.79 -9.63
CA TYR A 183 4.29 -5.07 -10.18
C TYR A 183 3.93 -4.92 -11.66
N GLU A 184 4.15 -5.99 -12.42
CA GLU A 184 3.68 -6.12 -13.79
C GLU A 184 2.96 -7.46 -13.90
N ALA A 185 1.64 -7.45 -14.05
CA ALA A 185 0.80 -8.64 -13.92
C ALA A 185 -0.46 -8.57 -14.79
N HIS A 186 -1.07 -9.73 -15.04
CA HIS A 186 -2.44 -9.78 -15.52
C HIS A 186 -3.40 -9.53 -14.36
N LEU A 187 -4.48 -8.78 -14.60
CA LEU A 187 -5.52 -8.55 -13.61
C LEU A 187 -6.53 -9.70 -13.58
N PRO A 188 -7.13 -10.00 -12.40
CA PRO A 188 -7.00 -9.26 -11.15
C PRO A 188 -5.66 -9.46 -10.44
N LEU A 189 -5.13 -8.39 -9.85
CA LEU A 189 -3.93 -8.41 -9.01
C LEU A 189 -4.31 -7.98 -7.59
N ARG A 190 -4.03 -8.84 -6.61
CA ARG A 190 -4.08 -8.49 -5.18
C ARG A 190 -2.68 -8.27 -4.65
N VAL A 191 -2.48 -7.15 -3.96
CA VAL A 191 -1.29 -6.85 -3.16
C VAL A 191 -1.71 -6.71 -1.71
N VAL A 192 -1.14 -7.53 -0.84
CA VAL A 192 -1.31 -7.46 0.62
C VAL A 192 -0.06 -6.83 1.21
N THR A 193 -0.23 -5.66 1.82
CA THR A 193 0.84 -4.95 2.52
C THR A 193 0.63 -5.07 4.03
N ALA A 194 1.55 -5.76 4.70
CA ALA A 194 1.59 -5.83 6.16
C ALA A 194 2.45 -4.69 6.71
N LEU A 195 1.98 -4.05 7.77
CA LEU A 195 2.75 -3.09 8.55
C LEU A 195 2.67 -3.45 10.03
N GLY A 196 3.76 -3.29 10.78
CA GLY A 196 3.75 -3.63 12.20
C GLY A 196 5.10 -3.48 12.88
N PRO A 197 5.15 -3.66 14.21
CA PRO A 197 6.37 -3.51 15.00
C PRO A 197 7.41 -4.58 14.64
N ILE A 198 8.69 -4.21 14.72
CA ILE A 198 9.90 -5.05 14.58
C ILE A 198 10.06 -5.68 13.20
N ARG A 199 9.12 -6.52 12.80
CA ARG A 199 9.06 -7.21 11.50
C ARG A 199 7.61 -7.31 11.07
N ALA A 200 7.36 -7.30 9.77
CA ALA A 200 6.03 -7.51 9.21
C ALA A 200 6.15 -8.41 7.98
N MET A 201 5.19 -9.32 7.80
CA MET A 201 5.14 -10.19 6.62
C MET A 201 3.69 -10.55 6.32
N ALA A 202 3.35 -10.69 5.04
CA ALA A 202 2.09 -11.27 4.59
C ALA A 202 2.38 -12.47 3.69
N THR A 203 2.03 -13.68 4.13
CA THR A 203 2.27 -14.90 3.35
C THR A 203 0.95 -15.47 2.87
N ARG A 204 0.79 -15.62 1.55
CA ARG A 204 -0.35 -16.34 0.99
C ARG A 204 -0.18 -17.84 1.21
N LEU A 205 -1.20 -18.47 1.77
CA LEU A 205 -1.30 -19.92 1.92
C LEU A 205 -2.03 -20.54 0.73
N ALA A 206 -2.22 -21.86 0.76
CA ALA A 206 -3.09 -22.53 -0.18
C ALA A 206 -4.55 -22.07 -0.01
N ASP A 207 -5.22 -21.81 -1.14
CA ASP A 207 -6.63 -21.46 -1.18
C ASP A 207 -7.49 -22.61 -0.64
N VAL A 208 -8.58 -22.27 0.03
CA VAL A 208 -9.56 -23.23 0.56
C VAL A 208 -10.95 -22.76 0.15
N ASP A 209 -11.71 -23.63 -0.51
CA ASP A 209 -13.06 -23.31 -1.02
C ASP A 209 -13.10 -22.02 -1.88
N GLY A 210 -12.03 -21.84 -2.67
CA GLY A 210 -11.84 -20.66 -3.51
C GLY A 210 -11.51 -19.38 -2.74
N GLN A 211 -11.38 -19.41 -1.41
CA GLN A 211 -10.96 -18.26 -0.61
C GLN A 211 -9.44 -18.22 -0.49
N GLU A 212 -8.86 -17.02 -0.56
CA GLU A 212 -7.45 -16.83 -0.31
C GLU A 212 -7.18 -16.75 1.19
N ARG A 213 -6.29 -17.60 1.67
CA ARG A 213 -5.82 -17.55 3.06
C ARG A 213 -4.47 -16.88 3.13
N TRP A 214 -4.31 -16.01 4.11
CA TRP A 214 -3.08 -15.26 4.34
C TRP A 214 -2.71 -15.34 5.81
N VAL A 215 -1.42 -15.50 6.09
CA VAL A 215 -0.86 -15.30 7.42
C VAL A 215 -0.12 -13.98 7.42
N VAL A 216 -0.54 -13.07 8.29
CA VAL A 216 0.15 -11.82 8.54
C VAL A 216 0.87 -11.91 9.87
N SER A 217 2.19 -11.76 9.86
CA SER A 217 2.97 -11.62 11.08
C SER A 217 3.41 -10.18 11.30
N ALA A 218 3.43 -9.78 12.57
CA ALA A 218 3.87 -8.47 13.03
C ALA A 218 4.53 -8.63 14.41
N GLY A 219 5.84 -8.43 14.50
CA GLY A 219 6.63 -8.81 15.67
C GLY A 219 6.44 -10.30 15.98
N ASP A 220 6.03 -10.64 17.20
CA ASP A 220 5.73 -12.01 17.63
C ASP A 220 4.26 -12.42 17.45
N ALA A 221 3.41 -11.49 17.01
CA ALA A 221 2.01 -11.80 16.71
C ALA A 221 1.88 -12.32 15.28
N SER A 222 0.94 -13.24 15.06
CA SER A 222 0.54 -13.71 13.73
C SER A 222 -0.97 -13.81 13.66
N PHE A 223 -1.53 -13.51 12.49
CA PHE A 223 -2.96 -13.42 12.25
C PHE A 223 -3.33 -14.13 10.96
N GLU A 224 -4.35 -14.98 11.00
CA GLU A 224 -4.93 -15.56 9.79
C GLU A 224 -5.99 -14.62 9.21
N LEU A 225 -5.95 -14.40 7.90
CA LEU A 225 -6.92 -13.64 7.14
C LEU A 225 -7.48 -14.54 6.03
N THR A 226 -8.81 -14.59 5.95
CA THR A 226 -9.51 -15.23 4.85
C THR A 226 -10.16 -14.14 4.00
N LEU A 227 -9.70 -14.03 2.76
CA LEU A 227 -10.12 -13.02 1.79
C LEU A 227 -10.83 -13.72 0.62
N PRO A 228 -11.94 -13.17 0.11
CA PRO A 228 -12.56 -13.71 -1.08
C PRO A 228 -11.69 -13.46 -2.32
N PRO A 229 -11.92 -14.22 -3.41
CA PRO A 229 -11.33 -13.92 -4.70
C PRO A 229 -11.42 -12.43 -5.04
N PRO A 230 -10.36 -11.81 -5.58
CA PRO A 230 -10.37 -10.41 -5.98
C PRO A 230 -11.24 -10.25 -7.23
N THR A 231 -12.54 -10.06 -7.03
CA THR A 231 -13.54 -9.87 -8.10
C THR A 231 -14.25 -8.52 -7.94
N ARG A 232 -14.88 -8.04 -9.02
CA ARG A 232 -15.67 -6.78 -8.99
C ARG A 232 -16.88 -6.88 -8.07
N GLU A 233 -17.52 -8.04 -8.01
CA GLU A 233 -18.67 -8.28 -7.13
C GLU A 233 -18.23 -8.87 -5.80
N ILE A 234 -18.21 -8.06 -4.73
CA ILE A 234 -18.04 -8.58 -3.37
C ILE A 234 -19.11 -7.99 -2.45
N ALA A 235 -19.63 -8.84 -1.57
CA ALA A 235 -20.45 -8.42 -0.44
C ALA A 235 -19.57 -7.95 0.73
N GLN A 236 -18.43 -8.62 0.98
CA GLN A 236 -17.55 -8.40 2.12
C GLN A 236 -16.12 -8.89 1.79
N LEU A 237 -15.07 -8.10 2.10
CA LEU A 237 -13.67 -8.49 1.81
C LEU A 237 -13.01 -9.26 2.96
N LEU A 238 -13.44 -9.04 4.19
CA LEU A 238 -12.97 -9.75 5.37
C LEU A 238 -14.02 -10.78 5.77
N LEU A 239 -13.80 -12.05 5.45
CA LEU A 239 -14.79 -13.09 5.72
C LEU A 239 -14.85 -13.44 7.21
N GLU A 240 -13.72 -13.26 7.92
CA GLU A 240 -13.59 -13.56 9.34
C GLU A 240 -12.76 -12.50 10.06
N CYS A 241 -13.00 -12.31 11.36
CA CYS A 241 -12.11 -11.50 12.18
C CYS A 241 -10.72 -12.16 12.22
N PRO A 242 -9.63 -11.41 12.05
CA PRO A 242 -8.29 -11.96 12.11
C PRO A 242 -8.06 -12.67 13.45
N VAL A 243 -7.75 -13.97 13.40
CA VAL A 243 -7.51 -14.78 14.59
C VAL A 243 -6.04 -14.77 14.90
N ALA A 244 -5.68 -14.38 16.12
CA ALA A 244 -4.31 -14.49 16.59
C ALA A 244 -3.91 -15.97 16.66
N LEU A 245 -2.83 -16.33 15.99
CA LEU A 245 -2.26 -17.66 16.09
C LEU A 245 -1.54 -17.79 17.44
N ALA A 246 -1.66 -18.96 18.07
CA ALA A 246 -0.86 -19.27 19.25
C ALA A 246 0.63 -19.15 18.89
N PRO A 247 1.50 -18.66 19.79
CA PRO A 247 2.94 -18.68 19.57
C PRO A 247 3.34 -20.11 19.22
N SER A 248 4.12 -20.30 18.15
CA SER A 248 4.68 -21.62 17.86
C SER A 248 5.50 -22.02 19.07
N GLU A 249 5.12 -23.09 19.77
CA GLU A 249 5.96 -23.65 20.82
C GLU A 249 7.31 -23.96 20.18
N SER A 250 8.34 -23.23 20.60
CA SER A 250 9.70 -23.63 20.29
C SER A 250 9.84 -25.03 20.85
N ARG A 251 9.98 -26.04 19.97
CA ARG A 251 10.46 -27.34 20.41
C ARG A 251 11.79 -27.07 21.09
N LYS A 252 11.78 -27.12 22.42
CA LYS A 252 12.99 -27.33 23.18
C LYS A 252 13.42 -28.73 22.74
N ASP A 253 14.46 -28.78 21.91
CA ASP A 253 15.21 -30.00 21.72
C ASP A 253 15.76 -30.39 23.10
N GLU A 254 15.00 -31.23 23.81
CA GLU A 254 15.51 -32.06 24.88
C GLU A 254 16.38 -33.13 24.22
N ASN A 255 17.65 -32.81 23.98
CA ASN A 255 18.68 -33.84 23.88
C ASN A 255 19.43 -33.89 25.21
N ARG A 256 19.03 -34.88 26.01
CA ARG A 256 19.87 -35.54 27.03
C ARG A 256 20.98 -36.34 26.36
#